data_AF-A0A1A8JSR6-F1
#
_entry.id   AF-A0A1A8JSR6-F1
#
_cell.length_a   1.000
_cell.length_b   1.000
_cell.length_c   1.000
_cell.angle_alpha   90.00
_cell.angle_beta   90.00
_cell.angle_gamma   90.00
#
_symmetry.space_group_name_H-M   'P 1'
#
loop_
_entity.id
_entity.type
_entity.pdbx_description
1 polymer ?
#
loop_
_entity_poly.entity_id
_entity_poly.type
_entity_poly.pdbx_seq_one_letter_code
_entity_poly.pdbx_strand_id
1 'polypeptide(L)'
;SNLQRAVQTAEVILQNNTHCSGMEMVLEPLLRERGFGVAEGRHKEDLKNMANAAGQSCRDYTPPGGETLDQVRLRFKKFLKLLFKQILDEYGSSAQDGSAEEGPPGTAAVALDISSNNSAFDGLQGVPVQVLVVSHGAYIRVAHKHFVEDLMCALPAGVKVSQLLSPCPNTGVSRFLLTLSQTESGTVLSAARCIFTNRKDHLPAAE
;
A
#
# COMPACT_ATOMS: atom_id res chain seq x y z
N SER A 1 6.58 6.10 -7.17
CA SER A 1 6.20 6.06 -8.59
C SER A 1 7.07 7.04 -9.37
N ASN A 2 7.43 6.75 -10.62
CA ASN A 2 8.26 7.67 -11.43
C ASN A 2 7.46 8.77 -12.16
N LEU A 3 6.16 8.96 -11.86
CA LEU A 3 5.37 10.05 -12.41
C LEU A 3 5.49 11.32 -11.54
N GLN A 4 5.72 12.47 -12.17
CA GLN A 4 6.06 13.73 -11.51
C GLN A 4 5.14 14.10 -10.33
N ARG A 5 3.82 14.00 -10.48
CA ARG A 5 2.86 14.29 -9.39
C ARG A 5 3.09 13.46 -8.12
N ALA A 6 3.51 12.20 -8.27
CA ALA A 6 3.81 11.33 -7.13
C ALA A 6 5.20 11.65 -6.55
N VAL A 7 6.17 11.99 -7.42
CA VAL A 7 7.51 12.43 -7.01
C VAL A 7 7.41 13.70 -6.16
N GLN A 8 6.75 14.74 -6.67
CA GLN A 8 6.54 16.01 -5.95
C GLN A 8 5.81 15.81 -4.62
N THR A 9 4.81 14.92 -4.57
CA THR A 9 4.12 14.59 -3.32
C THR A 9 5.09 13.96 -2.31
N ALA A 10 5.94 13.02 -2.74
CA ALA A 10 6.92 12.38 -1.88
C ALA A 10 8.00 13.37 -1.39
N GLU A 11 8.48 14.26 -2.26
CA GLU A 11 9.45 15.30 -1.92
C GLU A 11 8.92 16.23 -0.82
N VAL A 12 7.67 16.71 -0.95
CA VAL A 12 7.05 17.58 0.06
C VAL A 12 6.89 16.84 1.39
N ILE A 13 6.50 15.56 1.38
CA ILE A 13 6.41 14.75 2.60
C ILE A 13 7.79 14.64 3.28
N LEU A 14 8.84 14.35 2.51
CA LEU A 14 10.21 14.22 3.03
C LEU A 14 10.75 15.55 3.58
N GLN A 15 10.49 16.67 2.89
CA GLN A 15 10.91 18.00 3.33
C GLN A 15 10.29 18.40 4.68
N ASN A 16 9.07 17.94 4.97
CA ASN A 16 8.39 18.21 6.23
C ASN A 16 8.62 17.12 7.28
N ASN A 17 9.41 16.09 6.98
CA ASN A 17 9.71 15.00 7.91
C ASN A 17 10.90 15.37 8.81
N THR A 18 10.76 15.12 10.11
CA THR A 18 11.78 15.47 11.13
C THR A 18 12.78 14.36 11.44
N HIS A 19 12.66 13.17 10.83
CA HIS A 19 13.45 11.98 11.18
C HIS A 19 14.16 11.32 9.99
N CYS A 20 13.73 11.60 8.76
CA CYS A 20 14.22 10.99 7.53
C CYS A 20 15.00 11.99 6.66
N SER A 21 15.68 12.96 7.28
CA SER A 21 16.53 13.92 6.56
C SER A 21 17.61 13.19 5.78
N GLY A 22 17.70 13.41 4.46
CA GLY A 22 18.71 12.77 3.62
C GLY A 22 18.35 11.35 3.17
N MET A 23 17.13 10.86 3.44
CA MET A 23 16.66 9.58 2.91
C MET A 23 16.54 9.65 1.38
N GLU A 24 17.16 8.70 0.69
CA GLU A 24 17.09 8.60 -0.77
C GLU A 24 15.70 8.11 -1.21
N MET A 25 15.10 8.81 -2.16
CA MET A 25 13.84 8.42 -2.76
C MET A 25 14.07 7.49 -3.95
N VAL A 26 13.52 6.27 -3.89
CA VAL A 26 13.59 5.30 -4.99
C VAL A 26 12.41 5.47 -5.95
N LEU A 27 12.71 5.73 -7.22
CA LEU A 27 11.70 5.86 -8.27
C LEU A 27 11.38 4.50 -8.91
N GLU A 28 10.27 3.89 -8.47
CA GLU A 28 9.83 2.58 -8.97
C GLU A 28 8.70 2.70 -10.03
N PRO A 29 8.94 2.33 -11.31
CA PRO A 29 7.94 2.35 -12.39
C PRO A 29 6.77 1.38 -12.19
N LEU A 30 6.93 0.31 -11.43
CA LEU A 30 5.82 -0.61 -11.09
C LEU A 30 4.73 0.08 -10.28
N LEU A 31 5.00 1.22 -9.65
CA LEU A 31 4.05 2.06 -8.92
C LEU A 31 3.33 3.10 -9.80
N ARG A 32 3.41 3.02 -11.13
CA ARG A 32 2.66 3.95 -12.01
C ARG A 32 1.16 3.72 -11.91
N GLU A 33 0.40 4.76 -12.21
CA GLU A 33 -1.06 4.66 -12.33
C GLU A 33 -1.45 3.59 -13.37
N ARG A 34 -2.67 3.06 -13.25
CA ARG A 34 -3.30 2.24 -14.29
C ARG A 34 -3.24 2.96 -15.64
N GLY A 35 -2.75 2.29 -16.67
CA GLY A 35 -2.85 2.81 -18.04
C GLY A 35 -4.30 2.87 -18.50
N PHE A 36 -4.74 4.00 -19.04
CA PHE A 36 -6.11 4.16 -19.57
C PHE A 36 -6.15 4.18 -21.10
N GLY A 37 -5.01 3.97 -21.77
CA GLY A 37 -4.95 3.81 -23.23
C GLY A 37 -5.59 4.99 -23.96
N VAL A 38 -6.52 4.71 -24.87
CA VAL A 38 -7.25 5.74 -25.64
C VAL A 38 -8.11 6.68 -24.79
N ALA A 39 -8.32 6.37 -23.50
CA ALA A 39 -9.06 7.23 -22.57
C ALA A 39 -8.14 8.20 -21.79
N GLU A 40 -6.82 8.13 -21.95
CA GLU A 40 -5.91 9.07 -21.29
C GLU A 40 -6.09 10.50 -21.82
N GLY A 41 -6.01 11.48 -20.91
CA GLY A 41 -6.21 12.90 -21.22
C GLY A 41 -7.66 13.31 -21.47
N ARG A 42 -8.61 12.35 -21.47
CA ARG A 42 -10.04 12.62 -21.67
C ARG A 42 -10.79 12.87 -20.37
N HIS A 43 -12.00 13.40 -20.47
CA HIS A 43 -12.88 13.56 -19.31
C HIS A 43 -13.29 12.20 -18.74
N LYS A 44 -13.49 12.13 -17.42
CA LYS A 44 -13.89 10.89 -16.74
C LYS A 44 -15.23 10.34 -17.25
N GLU A 45 -16.10 11.23 -17.69
CA GLU A 45 -17.39 10.93 -18.32
C GLU A 45 -17.22 10.12 -19.60
N ASP A 46 -16.16 10.36 -20.37
CA ASP A 46 -15.88 9.59 -21.59
C ASP A 46 -15.60 8.12 -21.27
N LEU A 47 -14.82 7.85 -20.21
CA LEU A 47 -14.56 6.48 -19.78
C LEU A 47 -15.85 5.78 -19.31
N LYS A 48 -16.74 6.50 -18.62
CA LYS A 48 -18.07 5.97 -18.24
C LYS A 48 -18.89 5.63 -19.48
N ASN A 49 -18.92 6.53 -20.47
CA ASN A 49 -19.65 6.33 -21.72
C ASN A 49 -19.11 5.13 -22.51
N MET A 50 -17.79 5.00 -22.61
CA MET A 50 -17.13 3.84 -23.23
C MET A 50 -17.50 2.53 -22.53
N ALA A 51 -17.49 2.52 -21.19
CA ALA A 51 -17.87 1.34 -20.41
C ALA A 51 -19.35 0.97 -20.63
N ASN A 52 -20.24 1.95 -20.59
CA ASN A 52 -21.67 1.77 -20.83
C ASN A 52 -21.94 1.23 -22.24
N ALA A 53 -21.27 1.77 -23.26
CA ALA A 53 -21.38 1.29 -24.64
C ALA A 53 -20.89 -0.16 -24.80
N ALA A 54 -19.96 -0.59 -23.95
CA ALA A 54 -19.47 -1.97 -23.90
C ALA A 54 -20.30 -2.89 -22.97
N GLY A 55 -21.39 -2.39 -22.37
CA GLY A 55 -22.23 -3.15 -21.43
C GLY A 55 -21.52 -3.53 -20.12
N GLN A 56 -20.46 -2.81 -19.75
CA GLN A 56 -19.63 -3.12 -18.59
C GLN A 56 -19.71 -2.03 -17.54
N SER A 57 -19.45 -2.39 -16.28
CA SER A 57 -19.27 -1.39 -15.23
C SER A 57 -18.01 -0.56 -15.51
N CYS A 58 -18.04 0.75 -15.25
CA CYS A 58 -16.86 1.62 -15.42
C CYS A 58 -15.65 1.16 -14.59
N ARG A 59 -15.88 0.42 -13.49
CA ARG A 59 -14.82 -0.12 -12.65
C ARG A 59 -14.07 -1.25 -13.33
N ASP A 60 -14.80 -2.14 -14.01
CA ASP A 60 -14.25 -3.40 -14.54
C ASP A 60 -13.87 -3.25 -16.02
N TYR A 61 -14.39 -2.23 -16.71
CA TYR A 61 -14.05 -1.90 -18.07
C TYR A 61 -12.56 -1.56 -18.24
N THR A 62 -11.98 -2.05 -19.34
CA THR A 62 -10.63 -1.70 -19.79
C THR A 62 -10.71 -1.08 -21.18
N PRO A 63 -10.39 0.22 -21.33
CA PRO A 63 -10.39 0.88 -22.63
C PRO A 63 -9.30 0.28 -23.55
N PRO A 64 -9.45 0.38 -24.88
CA PRO A 64 -8.44 -0.05 -25.83
C PRO A 64 -7.05 0.55 -25.54
N GLY A 65 -6.01 -0.29 -25.55
CA GLY A 65 -4.64 0.10 -25.18
C GLY A 65 -4.45 0.40 -23.69
N GLY A 66 -5.49 0.30 -22.88
CA GLY A 66 -5.43 0.44 -21.43
C GLY A 66 -4.99 -0.84 -20.73
N GLU A 67 -4.71 -0.70 -19.45
CA GLU A 67 -4.26 -1.78 -18.59
C GLU A 67 -5.44 -2.42 -17.85
N THR A 68 -5.48 -3.75 -17.79
CA THR A 68 -6.50 -4.49 -17.03
C THR A 68 -6.23 -4.42 -15.53
N LEU A 69 -7.24 -4.67 -14.70
CA LEU A 69 -7.06 -4.74 -13.25
C LEU A 69 -6.07 -5.84 -12.83
N ASP A 70 -6.02 -6.95 -13.58
CA ASP A 70 -5.11 -8.05 -13.31
C ASP A 70 -3.66 -7.71 -13.67
N GLN A 71 -3.44 -6.93 -14.73
CA GLN A 71 -2.12 -6.41 -15.08
C GLN A 71 -1.60 -5.44 -14.01
N VAL A 72 -2.46 -4.53 -13.52
CA VAL A 72 -2.13 -3.65 -12.39
C VAL A 72 -1.80 -4.48 -11.14
N ARG A 73 -2.61 -5.52 -10.83
CA ARG A 73 -2.38 -6.42 -9.71
C ARG A 73 -1.04 -7.16 -9.85
N LEU A 74 -0.70 -7.60 -11.06
CA LEU A 74 0.58 -8.26 -11.33
C LEU A 74 1.77 -7.32 -11.10
N ARG A 75 1.68 -6.03 -11.49
CA ARG A 75 2.70 -5.03 -11.16
C ARG A 75 2.84 -4.86 -9.65
N PHE A 76 1.73 -4.80 -8.93
CA PHE A 76 1.75 -4.70 -7.47
C PHE A 76 2.40 -5.92 -6.81
N LYS A 77 2.08 -7.14 -7.28
CA LYS A 77 2.74 -8.37 -6.83
C LYS A 77 4.25 -8.34 -7.07
N LYS A 78 4.70 -7.87 -8.24
CA LYS A 78 6.13 -7.70 -8.55
C LYS A 78 6.79 -6.68 -7.63
N PHE A 79 6.13 -5.55 -7.38
CA PHE A 79 6.60 -4.53 -6.45
C PHE A 79 6.78 -5.09 -5.04
N LEU A 80 5.80 -5.83 -4.50
CA LEU A 80 5.93 -6.43 -3.17
C LEU A 80 7.12 -7.39 -3.09
N LYS A 81 7.35 -8.21 -4.12
CA LYS A 81 8.53 -9.11 -4.16
C LYS A 81 9.84 -8.33 -4.12
N LEU A 82 9.96 -7.24 -4.88
CA LEU A 82 11.15 -6.39 -4.86
C LEU A 82 11.33 -5.73 -3.50
N LEU A 83 10.26 -5.17 -2.94
CA LEU A 83 10.27 -4.51 -1.64
C LEU A 83 10.71 -5.47 -0.52
N PHE A 84 10.14 -6.67 -0.47
CA PHE A 84 10.48 -7.65 0.56
C PHE A 84 11.92 -8.11 0.45
N LYS A 85 12.42 -8.30 -0.77
CA LYS A 85 13.82 -8.60 -1.01
C LYS A 85 14.71 -7.46 -0.50
N GLN A 86 14.41 -6.21 -0.86
CA GLN A 86 15.21 -5.06 -0.44
C GLN A 86 15.26 -4.90 1.08
N ILE A 87 14.11 -4.98 1.76
CA ILE A 87 14.05 -4.89 3.23
C ILE A 87 14.93 -5.96 3.88
N LEU A 88 14.97 -7.17 3.34
CA LEU A 88 15.79 -8.24 3.92
C LEU A 88 17.26 -8.14 3.58
N ASP A 89 17.60 -7.70 2.37
CA ASP A 89 18.98 -7.44 2.01
C ASP A 89 19.57 -6.33 2.91
N GLU A 90 18.78 -5.35 3.32
CA GLU A 90 19.18 -4.25 4.21
C GLU A 90 19.14 -4.59 5.72
N TYR A 91 18.09 -5.31 6.18
CA TYR A 91 17.82 -5.51 7.62
C TYR A 91 17.84 -6.98 8.07
N GLY A 92 18.05 -7.94 7.17
CA GLY A 92 18.04 -9.37 7.49
C GLY A 92 19.30 -9.85 8.23
N SER A 93 20.44 -9.16 8.06
CA SER A 93 21.71 -9.54 8.70
C SER A 93 21.91 -8.96 10.10
N SER A 94 21.16 -7.92 10.49
CA SER A 94 21.31 -7.26 11.80
C SER A 94 20.73 -8.04 12.99
N ALA A 95 20.07 -9.18 12.74
CA ALA A 95 19.44 -9.99 13.78
C ALA A 95 20.33 -11.13 14.33
N GLN A 96 21.58 -11.28 13.85
CA GLN A 96 22.47 -12.39 14.27
C GLN A 96 23.54 -12.02 15.32
N ASP A 97 23.70 -10.75 15.70
CA ASP A 97 24.73 -10.31 16.67
C ASP A 97 24.19 -10.01 18.09
N GLY A 98 22.97 -10.44 18.42
CA GLY A 98 22.41 -10.36 19.76
C GLY A 98 22.50 -11.71 20.49
N SER A 99 23.38 -11.81 21.49
CA SER A 99 23.46 -12.93 22.42
C SER A 99 22.08 -13.33 22.94
N ALA A 100 21.68 -14.56 22.64
CA ALA A 100 20.44 -15.16 23.12
C ALA A 100 20.47 -15.31 24.65
N GLU A 101 19.64 -14.54 25.35
CA GLU A 101 19.05 -15.02 26.59
C GLU A 101 17.68 -15.61 26.26
N GLU A 102 17.53 -16.92 26.53
CA GLU A 102 16.30 -17.68 26.34
C GLU A 102 15.22 -17.21 27.32
N GLY A 103 14.22 -16.51 26.81
CA GLY A 103 12.91 -16.37 27.48
C GLY A 103 11.98 -17.53 27.12
N PRO A 104 11.07 -17.95 28.02
CA PRO A 104 10.35 -19.20 27.88
C PRO A 104 9.33 -19.20 26.72
N PRO A 105 9.04 -20.36 26.13
CA PRO A 105 8.19 -20.48 24.96
C PRO A 105 6.72 -20.46 25.36
N GLY A 106 6.01 -19.43 24.93
CA GLY A 106 4.56 -19.37 25.04
C GLY A 106 4.06 -18.00 25.47
N THR A 107 3.88 -17.10 24.51
CA THR A 107 2.81 -16.11 24.61
C THR A 107 2.31 -15.79 23.21
N ALA A 108 1.06 -16.17 23.01
CA ALA A 108 0.17 -15.88 21.90
C ALA A 108 0.45 -14.55 21.20
N ALA A 109 0.24 -14.56 19.88
CA ALA A 109 -0.05 -13.40 19.05
C ALA A 109 -0.59 -12.26 19.93
N VAL A 110 0.25 -11.26 20.19
CA VAL A 110 -0.16 -10.09 20.93
C VAL A 110 -1.23 -9.46 20.05
N ALA A 111 -2.49 -9.70 20.41
CA ALA A 111 -3.61 -8.90 19.98
C ALA A 111 -3.30 -7.51 20.54
N LEU A 112 -2.50 -6.75 19.79
CA LEU A 112 -2.32 -5.34 20.03
C LEU A 112 -3.72 -4.76 19.87
N ASP A 113 -4.33 -4.46 21.01
CA ASP A 113 -5.51 -3.64 21.11
C ASP A 113 -5.11 -2.28 20.55
N ILE A 114 -5.26 -2.14 19.23
CA ILE A 114 -5.06 -0.88 18.54
C ILE A 114 -6.26 -0.05 18.93
N SER A 115 -6.18 0.60 20.09
CA SER A 115 -6.97 1.80 20.34
C SER A 115 -6.60 2.78 19.22
N SER A 116 -7.50 2.88 18.23
CA SER A 116 -7.32 3.83 17.13
C SER A 116 -7.59 5.21 17.69
N ASN A 117 -6.55 5.85 18.24
CA ASN A 117 -6.63 7.24 18.71
C ASN A 117 -6.62 8.24 17.54
N ASN A 118 -6.87 7.74 16.33
CA ASN A 118 -6.79 8.45 15.07
C ASN A 118 -5.45 9.20 14.90
N SER A 119 -4.39 8.64 15.47
CA SER A 119 -3.07 9.24 15.50
C SER A 119 -2.30 8.90 14.23
N ALA A 120 -1.41 9.80 13.81
CA ALA A 120 -0.44 9.52 12.75
C ALA A 120 0.45 8.30 13.06
N PHE A 121 0.57 7.91 14.34
CA PHE A 121 1.38 6.80 14.82
C PHE A 121 0.62 5.47 14.98
N ASP A 122 -0.68 5.41 14.67
CA ASP A 122 -1.50 4.20 14.84
C ASP A 122 -0.82 2.99 14.15
N GLY A 123 -0.59 1.92 14.92
CA GLY A 123 -0.01 0.67 14.40
C GLY A 123 1.50 0.70 14.13
N LEU A 124 2.24 1.73 14.56
CA LEU A 124 3.71 1.80 14.45
C LEU A 124 4.48 1.31 15.69
N GLN A 125 3.78 1.02 16.80
CA GLN A 125 4.42 0.60 18.05
C GLN A 125 5.21 -0.71 17.85
N GLY A 126 6.51 -0.68 18.12
CA GLY A 126 7.38 -1.86 18.00
C GLY A 126 7.68 -2.29 16.56
N VAL A 127 7.40 -1.44 15.56
CA VAL A 127 7.68 -1.73 14.15
C VAL A 127 9.07 -1.18 13.78
N PRO A 128 10.06 -2.05 13.49
CA PRO A 128 11.45 -1.63 13.30
C PRO A 128 11.71 -0.96 11.95
N VAL A 129 10.93 -1.32 10.92
CA VAL A 129 11.11 -0.83 9.54
C VAL A 129 9.80 -0.21 9.05
N GLN A 130 9.89 1.03 8.55
CA GLN A 130 8.74 1.76 8.01
C GLN A 130 9.02 2.15 6.56
N VAL A 131 8.09 1.82 5.67
CA VAL A 131 8.19 2.12 4.24
C VAL A 131 7.11 3.10 3.84
N LEU A 132 7.50 4.21 3.22
CA LEU A 132 6.58 5.16 2.58
C LEU A 132 6.47 4.84 1.09
N VAL A 133 5.25 4.64 0.60
CA VAL A 133 4.97 4.42 -0.82
C VAL A 133 4.02 5.49 -1.32
N VAL A 134 4.46 6.30 -2.29
CA VAL A 134 3.62 7.30 -2.97
C VAL A 134 3.25 6.84 -4.38
N SER A 135 1.94 6.73 -4.62
CA SER A 135 1.35 6.14 -5.84
C SER A 135 0.02 6.83 -6.22
N HIS A 136 -0.86 6.13 -6.93
CA HIS A 136 -2.03 6.70 -7.61
C HIS A 136 -3.32 5.97 -7.29
N GLY A 137 -4.46 6.63 -7.49
CA GLY A 137 -5.75 6.17 -6.97
C GLY A 137 -6.22 4.80 -7.49
N ALA A 138 -6.13 4.55 -8.81
CA ALA A 138 -6.58 3.27 -9.35
C ALA A 138 -5.61 2.14 -8.97
N TYR A 139 -4.31 2.41 -8.99
CA TYR A 139 -3.28 1.48 -8.48
C TYR A 139 -3.48 1.12 -7.01
N ILE A 140 -3.62 2.12 -6.13
CA ILE A 140 -3.81 1.93 -4.68
C ILE A 140 -5.05 1.09 -4.39
N ARG A 141 -6.14 1.33 -5.13
CA ARG A 141 -7.37 0.55 -4.97
C ARG A 141 -7.17 -0.93 -5.31
N VAL A 142 -6.43 -1.23 -6.38
CA VAL A 142 -6.09 -2.62 -6.73
C VAL A 142 -5.16 -3.23 -5.68
N ALA A 143 -4.23 -2.45 -5.13
CA ALA A 143 -3.37 -2.88 -4.03
C ALA A 143 -4.16 -3.23 -2.75
N HIS A 144 -5.11 -2.38 -2.34
CA HIS A 144 -6.01 -2.68 -1.22
C HIS A 144 -6.80 -3.97 -1.45
N LYS A 145 -7.34 -4.15 -2.67
CA LYS A 145 -8.05 -5.38 -3.05
C LYS A 145 -7.14 -6.60 -2.93
N HIS A 146 -5.90 -6.51 -3.41
CA HIS A 146 -4.92 -7.58 -3.30
C HIS A 146 -4.60 -7.92 -1.84
N PHE A 147 -4.41 -6.92 -0.97
CA PHE A 147 -4.18 -7.17 0.46
C PHE A 147 -5.32 -7.96 1.10
N VAL A 148 -6.58 -7.59 0.84
CA VAL A 148 -7.73 -8.27 1.45
C VAL A 148 -7.95 -9.66 0.87
N GLU A 149 -8.06 -9.73 -0.45
CA GLU A 149 -8.59 -10.93 -1.10
C GLU A 149 -7.52 -11.99 -1.32
N ASP A 150 -6.29 -11.57 -1.65
CA ASP A 150 -5.23 -12.52 -1.99
C ASP A 150 -4.29 -12.78 -0.81
N LEU A 151 -4.04 -11.75 0.03
CA LEU A 151 -3.11 -11.85 1.17
C LEU A 151 -3.83 -12.06 2.52
N MET A 152 -5.16 -12.21 2.49
CA MET A 152 -6.00 -12.47 3.66
C MET A 152 -5.71 -11.51 4.82
N CYS A 153 -5.53 -10.23 4.48
CA CYS A 153 -5.14 -9.21 5.43
C CYS A 153 -6.20 -9.04 6.54
N ALA A 154 -5.78 -9.16 7.79
CA ALA A 154 -6.65 -8.94 8.95
C ALA A 154 -7.15 -7.49 8.98
N LEU A 155 -8.46 -7.30 9.12
CA LEU A 155 -9.09 -5.98 9.10
C LEU A 155 -9.39 -5.48 10.53
N PRO A 156 -9.38 -4.16 10.77
CA PRO A 156 -9.85 -3.61 12.04
C PRO A 156 -11.33 -3.96 12.28
N ALA A 157 -11.70 -4.13 13.55
CA ALA A 157 -13.07 -4.43 13.93
C ALA A 157 -14.05 -3.37 13.40
N GLY A 158 -15.17 -3.82 12.83
CA GLY A 158 -16.23 -2.95 12.31
C GLY A 158 -15.96 -2.32 10.93
N VAL A 159 -14.76 -2.45 10.36
CA VAL A 159 -14.46 -1.92 9.02
C VAL A 159 -15.09 -2.81 7.94
N LYS A 160 -15.89 -2.20 7.06
CA LYS A 160 -16.49 -2.90 5.92
C LYS A 160 -15.50 -2.99 4.76
N VAL A 161 -15.46 -4.12 4.05
CA VAL A 161 -14.65 -4.29 2.83
C VAL A 161 -14.96 -3.20 1.78
N SER A 162 -16.22 -2.78 1.67
CA SER A 162 -16.61 -1.68 0.76
C SER A 162 -15.92 -0.35 1.06
N GLN A 163 -15.67 -0.05 2.34
CA GLN A 163 -14.93 1.13 2.78
C GLN A 163 -13.46 1.03 2.38
N LEU A 164 -12.87 -0.16 2.51
CA LEU A 164 -11.48 -0.39 2.15
C LEU A 164 -11.22 -0.25 0.64
N LEU A 165 -12.20 -0.68 -0.17
CA LEU A 165 -12.17 -0.61 -1.63
C LEU A 165 -12.71 0.72 -2.18
N SER A 166 -12.96 1.70 -1.31
CA SER A 166 -13.34 3.06 -1.72
C SER A 166 -12.19 3.73 -2.47
N PRO A 167 -12.49 4.67 -3.38
CA PRO A 167 -11.44 5.45 -4.05
C PRO A 167 -10.58 6.21 -3.04
N CYS A 168 -9.26 6.11 -3.18
CA CYS A 168 -8.33 6.88 -2.36
C CYS A 168 -8.43 8.37 -2.75
N PRO A 169 -8.67 9.29 -1.80
CA PRO A 169 -8.61 10.73 -2.07
C PRO A 169 -7.18 11.16 -2.38
N ASN A 170 -7.00 12.34 -2.98
CA ASN A 170 -5.67 12.92 -3.16
C ASN A 170 -4.98 13.04 -1.79
N THR A 171 -3.73 12.57 -1.69
CA THR A 171 -2.96 12.48 -0.43
C THR A 171 -3.60 11.62 0.67
N GLY A 172 -4.61 10.81 0.36
CA GLY A 172 -5.16 9.85 1.31
C GLY A 172 -4.10 8.84 1.77
N VAL A 173 -4.09 8.54 3.07
CA VAL A 173 -3.10 7.67 3.69
C VAL A 173 -3.73 6.33 4.07
N SER A 174 -3.04 5.25 3.72
CA SER A 174 -3.36 3.90 4.16
C SER A 174 -2.16 3.29 4.85
N ARG A 175 -2.39 2.44 5.85
CA ARG A 175 -1.33 1.75 6.58
C ARG A 175 -1.65 0.27 6.73
N PHE A 176 -0.67 -0.54 6.35
CA PHE A 176 -0.67 -1.99 6.50
C PHE A 176 0.59 -2.39 7.26
N LEU A 177 0.45 -3.32 8.20
CA LEU A 177 1.55 -3.99 8.87
C LEU A 177 1.76 -5.35 8.21
N LEU A 178 2.98 -5.60 7.74
CA LEU A 178 3.37 -6.83 7.07
C LEU A 178 4.43 -7.53 7.90
N THR A 179 4.21 -8.80 8.23
CA THR A 179 5.19 -9.65 8.91
C THR A 179 5.84 -10.55 7.88
N LEU A 180 7.15 -10.42 7.73
CA LEU A 180 7.95 -11.28 6.87
C LEU A 180 8.62 -12.36 7.72
N SER A 181 8.71 -13.56 7.18
CA SER A 181 9.41 -14.68 7.78
C SER A 181 10.38 -15.27 6.78
N GLN A 182 11.58 -15.61 7.25
CA GLN A 182 12.58 -16.31 6.45
C GLN A 182 12.30 -17.82 6.51
N THR A 183 12.20 -18.47 5.36
CA THR A 183 12.12 -19.94 5.25
C THR A 183 13.26 -20.46 4.38
N GLU A 184 13.44 -21.79 4.34
CA GLU A 184 14.44 -22.45 3.50
C GLU A 184 14.26 -22.17 2.01
N SER A 185 13.02 -21.95 1.57
CA SER A 185 12.66 -21.63 0.17
C SER A 185 12.66 -20.13 -0.13
N GLY A 186 13.07 -19.30 0.83
CA GLY A 186 13.18 -17.86 0.72
C GLY A 186 12.22 -17.13 1.64
N THR A 187 11.93 -15.88 1.32
CA THR A 187 11.09 -15.03 2.15
C THR A 187 9.62 -15.26 1.87
N VAL A 188 8.82 -15.40 2.93
CA VAL A 188 7.37 -15.47 2.84
C VAL A 188 6.73 -14.39 3.69
N LEU A 189 5.64 -13.81 3.19
CA LEU A 189 4.75 -12.98 3.99
C LEU A 189 3.94 -13.92 4.89
N SER A 190 4.16 -13.85 6.21
CA SER A 190 3.51 -14.71 7.19
C SER A 190 2.25 -14.10 7.79
N ALA A 191 2.17 -12.76 7.84
CA ALA A 191 0.96 -12.07 8.25
C ALA A 191 0.84 -10.70 7.56
N ALA A 192 -0.40 -10.28 7.33
CA ALA A 192 -0.74 -8.93 6.89
C ALA A 192 -1.91 -8.40 7.71
N ARG A 193 -1.82 -7.15 8.18
CA ARG A 193 -2.88 -6.50 8.94
C ARG A 193 -3.10 -5.08 8.43
N CYS A 194 -4.35 -4.72 8.17
CA CYS A 194 -4.75 -3.37 7.84
C CYS A 194 -4.92 -2.59 9.14
N ILE A 195 -4.33 -1.39 9.22
CA ILE A 195 -4.53 -0.48 10.35
C ILE A 195 -5.62 0.52 9.98
N PHE A 196 -5.49 1.18 8.83
CA PHE A 196 -6.50 2.08 8.28
C PHE A 196 -6.29 2.26 6.77
N THR A 197 -7.31 2.73 6.06
CA THR A 197 -7.22 3.09 4.64
C THR A 197 -7.86 4.43 4.33
N ASN A 198 -7.32 5.13 3.34
CA ASN A 198 -7.89 6.36 2.79
C ASN A 198 -8.14 7.44 3.85
N ARG A 199 -7.36 7.44 4.94
CA ARG A 199 -7.42 8.47 5.99
C ARG A 199 -7.04 9.81 5.38
N LYS A 200 -7.78 10.86 5.73
CA LYS A 200 -7.64 12.19 5.12
C LYS A 200 -7.86 13.31 6.14
N ASP A 201 -7.56 13.05 7.41
CA ASP A 201 -7.83 13.97 8.51
C ASP A 201 -6.93 15.23 8.45
N HIS A 202 -5.83 15.15 7.71
CA HIS A 202 -4.96 16.28 7.40
C HIS A 202 -5.52 17.20 6.31
N LEU A 203 -6.62 16.82 5.65
CA LEU A 203 -7.28 17.64 4.65
C LEU A 203 -8.42 18.43 5.29
N PRO A 204 -8.73 19.63 4.77
CA PRO A 204 -9.95 20.32 5.14
C PRO A 204 -11.17 19.43 4.84
N ALA A 205 -12.23 19.60 5.63
CA ALA A 205 -13.51 19.00 5.30
C ALA A 205 -13.91 19.45 3.89
N ALA A 206 -14.42 18.52 3.08
CA ALA A 206 -14.93 18.88 1.76
C ALA A 206 -16.16 19.77 1.97
N GLU A 207 -16.11 21.00 1.44
CA GLU A 207 -17.29 21.86 1.26
C GLU A 207 -18.28 21.24 0.27
#